data_AF-A0A2S0RFH7-F1
#
_entry.id   AF-A0A2S0RFH7-F1
#
_cell.length_a   1.000
_cell.length_b   1.000
_cell.length_c   1.000
_cell.angle_alpha   90.00
_cell.angle_beta   90.00
_cell.angle_gamma   90.00
#
_symmetry.space_group_name_H-M   'P 1'
#
loop_
_entity.id
_entity.type
_entity.pdbx_description
1 polymer ?
#
loop_
_entity_poly.entity_id
_entity_poly.type
_entity_poly.pdbx_seq_one_letter_code
_entity_poly.pdbx_strand_id
1 'polypeptide(L)'
;MKNFKLDEHPKIGSGLRAPEGYFDNLSVSVMEQINTDVKVIPLYRRPKMIWIAAAVLVGSLMVPLVQHRNNDQSQPDAVSIENYLTYQTNISDADIAALLDAEDLDKMDSEISIDDKSIEEVLTSDSNFENLID
;
A
#
# COMPACT_ATOMS: atom_id res chain seq x y z
N MET A 1 35.92 -1.56 63.62
CA MET A 1 35.92 -3.05 63.61
C MET A 1 37.32 -3.52 63.96
N LYS A 2 37.49 -4.55 64.80
CA LYS A 2 38.84 -5.06 65.16
C LYS A 2 39.46 -5.74 63.92
N ASN A 3 40.75 -5.51 63.67
CA ASN A 3 41.48 -6.13 62.56
C ASN A 3 41.54 -7.64 62.76
N PHE A 4 40.95 -8.39 61.81
CA PHE A 4 41.04 -9.84 61.77
C PHE A 4 42.42 -10.23 61.23
N LYS A 5 43.28 -10.77 62.10
CA LYS A 5 44.62 -11.24 61.72
C LYS A 5 44.57 -12.74 61.46
N LEU A 6 44.84 -13.15 60.22
CA LEU A 6 44.78 -14.55 59.78
C LEU A 6 45.83 -15.45 60.44
N ASP A 7 46.89 -14.86 60.98
CA ASP A 7 48.09 -15.57 61.43
C ASP A 7 48.00 -16.00 62.91
N GLU A 8 47.09 -15.39 63.67
CA GLU A 8 46.95 -15.57 65.13
C GLU A 8 45.84 -16.58 65.50
N HIS A 9 45.08 -17.08 64.51
CA HIS A 9 43.99 -18.03 64.70
C HIS A 9 44.23 -19.35 63.95
N PRO A 10 43.85 -20.51 64.51
CA PRO A 10 44.01 -21.79 63.83
C PRO A 10 43.24 -21.77 62.50
N LYS A 11 43.97 -22.00 61.40
CA LYS A 11 43.42 -22.06 60.05
C LYS A 11 42.31 -23.13 60.05
N ILE A 12 41.07 -22.71 59.87
CA ILE A 12 39.93 -23.63 59.79
C ILE A 12 40.21 -24.57 58.62
N GLY A 13 40.25 -25.88 58.86
CA GLY A 13 40.50 -26.87 57.81
C GLY A 13 39.45 -26.69 56.70
N SER A 14 39.89 -26.51 55.46
CA SER A 14 38.98 -26.44 54.32
C SER A 14 38.15 -27.74 54.28
N GLY A 15 36.85 -27.64 54.55
CA GLY A 15 35.91 -28.75 54.42
C GLY A 15 35.68 -29.17 52.96
N LEU A 16 36.18 -28.36 52.02
CA LEU A 16 36.23 -28.67 50.60
C LEU A 16 37.58 -29.34 50.32
N ARG A 17 37.59 -30.67 50.36
CA ARG A 17 38.66 -31.50 49.80
C ARG A 17 38.10 -32.22 48.59
N ALA A 18 38.81 -32.14 47.47
CA ALA A 18 38.48 -32.96 46.31
C ALA A 18 38.61 -34.44 46.71
N PRO A 19 37.68 -35.31 46.27
CA PRO A 19 37.82 -36.75 46.42
C PRO A 19 39.13 -37.26 45.83
N GLU A 20 39.62 -38.37 46.37
CA GLU A 20 40.79 -39.05 45.81
C GLU A 20 40.57 -39.37 44.32
N GLY A 21 41.53 -39.02 43.47
CA GLY A 21 41.50 -39.27 42.03
C GLY A 21 40.55 -38.38 41.20
N TYR A 22 39.92 -37.35 41.78
CA TYR A 22 38.97 -36.48 41.08
C TYR A 22 39.56 -35.84 39.80
N PHE A 23 40.85 -35.52 39.81
CA PHE A 23 41.52 -34.85 38.70
C PHE A 23 42.27 -35.80 37.75
N ASP A 24 42.34 -37.10 38.05
CA ASP A 24 43.16 -38.06 37.30
C ASP A 24 42.69 -38.20 35.85
N ASN A 25 41.38 -38.17 35.64
CA ASN A 25 40.74 -38.33 34.32
C ASN A 25 40.27 -37.01 33.70
N LEU A 26 40.50 -35.86 34.35
CA LEU A 26 40.02 -34.57 33.86
C LEU A 26 40.59 -34.26 32.48
N SER A 27 41.90 -34.46 32.30
CA SER A 27 42.58 -34.21 31.03
C SER A 27 42.00 -35.07 29.90
N VAL A 28 41.66 -36.32 30.19
CA VAL A 28 41.10 -37.26 29.19
C VAL A 28 39.70 -36.81 28.79
N SER A 29 38.84 -36.49 29.77
CA SER A 29 37.46 -36.06 29.53
C SER A 29 37.37 -34.73 28.76
N VAL A 30 38.24 -33.77 29.08
CA VAL A 30 38.33 -32.51 28.34
C VAL A 30 38.79 -32.76 26.90
N MET A 31 39.80 -33.61 26.69
CA MET A 31 40.31 -33.92 25.36
C MET A 31 39.26 -34.64 24.50
N GLU A 32 38.47 -35.54 25.09
CA GLU A 32 37.38 -36.23 24.40
C GLU A 32 36.28 -35.26 23.95
N GLN A 33 35.95 -34.27 24.77
CA GLN A 33 34.89 -33.30 24.48
C GLN A 33 35.29 -32.22 23.46
N ILE A 34 36.58 -31.92 23.29
CA ILE A 34 37.05 -30.91 22.31
C ILE A 34 37.36 -31.49 20.93
N ASN A 35 37.63 -32.80 20.83
CA ASN A 35 37.88 -33.46 19.54
C ASN A 35 36.60 -33.90 18.83
N THR A 36 35.43 -33.70 19.43
CA THR A 36 34.16 -33.93 18.73
C THR A 36 33.90 -32.79 17.75
N ASP A 37 34.01 -33.09 16.46
CA ASP A 37 33.60 -32.18 15.38
C ASP A 37 32.08 -31.91 15.48
N VAL A 38 31.72 -30.78 16.12
CA VAL A 38 30.34 -30.31 16.14
C VAL A 38 30.01 -29.79 14.75
N LYS A 39 29.03 -30.41 14.08
CA LYS A 39 28.52 -29.98 12.77
C LYS A 39 27.87 -28.59 12.89
N VAL A 40 28.66 -27.55 12.67
CA VAL A 40 28.17 -26.17 12.55
C VAL A 40 27.59 -25.95 11.16
N ILE A 41 26.40 -25.35 11.09
CA ILE A 41 25.80 -24.92 9.82
C ILE A 41 26.28 -23.49 9.56
N PRO A 42 27.18 -23.25 8.58
CA PRO A 42 27.70 -21.90 8.32
C PRO A 42 26.59 -21.01 7.75
N LEU A 43 26.16 -20.02 8.54
CA LEU A 43 25.08 -19.11 8.14
C LEU A 43 25.46 -18.22 6.93
N TYR A 44 26.75 -17.93 6.76
CA TYR A 44 27.28 -17.12 5.65
C TYR A 44 27.28 -17.85 4.29
N ARG A 45 27.12 -19.18 4.27
CA ARG A 45 27.10 -19.99 3.04
C ARG A 45 25.70 -20.25 2.50
N ARG A 46 24.66 -19.57 3.03
CA ARG A 46 23.30 -19.66 2.49
C ARG A 46 23.34 -19.28 1.00
N PRO A 47 22.69 -20.05 0.10
CA PRO A 47 22.79 -19.80 -1.32
C PRO A 47 22.20 -18.43 -1.65
N LYS A 48 22.98 -17.58 -2.33
CA LYS A 48 22.55 -16.26 -2.84
C LYS A 48 21.27 -16.36 -3.70
N MET A 49 20.97 -17.54 -4.22
CA MET A 49 19.75 -17.85 -4.97
C MET A 49 18.46 -17.60 -4.16
N ILE A 50 18.46 -17.81 -2.84
CA ILE A 50 17.28 -17.52 -2.00
C ILE A 50 17.02 -16.01 -1.95
N TRP A 51 18.08 -15.20 -1.88
CA TRP A 51 17.96 -13.74 -1.90
C TRP A 51 17.50 -13.21 -3.25
N ILE A 52 18.01 -13.79 -4.35
CA ILE A 52 17.57 -13.45 -5.71
C ILE A 52 16.09 -13.81 -5.89
N ALA A 53 15.67 -15.02 -5.48
CA ALA A 53 14.28 -15.45 -5.55
C ALA A 53 13.36 -14.54 -4.73
N ALA A 54 13.78 -14.17 -3.51
CA ALA A 54 13.02 -13.25 -2.67
C ALA A 54 12.89 -11.86 -3.31
N ALA A 55 13.96 -11.32 -3.90
CA ALA A 55 13.93 -10.02 -4.57
C ALA A 55 13.00 -10.02 -5.79
N VAL A 56 13.01 -11.10 -6.59
CA VAL A 56 12.12 -11.25 -7.75
C VAL A 56 10.66 -11.37 -7.31
N LEU A 57 10.37 -12.12 -6.25
CA LEU A 57 9.01 -12.24 -5.71
C LEU A 57 8.48 -10.90 -5.21
N VAL A 58 9.27 -10.18 -4.40
CA VAL A 58 8.87 -8.85 -3.89
C VAL A 58 8.72 -7.85 -5.03
N GLY A 59 9.64 -7.84 -5.99
CA GLY A 59 9.55 -7.00 -7.18
C GLY A 59 8.29 -7.27 -7.99
N SER A 60 7.99 -8.54 -8.27
CA SER A 60 6.80 -8.96 -9.02
C SER A 60 5.50 -8.58 -8.32
N LEU A 61 5.43 -8.73 -6.99
CA LEU A 61 4.26 -8.34 -6.21
C LEU A 61 4.04 -6.82 -6.17
N MET A 62 5.10 -6.04 -6.38
CA MET A 62 5.05 -4.57 -6.38
C MET A 62 4.62 -3.98 -7.74
N VAL A 63 4.76 -4.73 -8.84
CA VAL A 63 4.35 -4.29 -10.19
C VAL A 63 2.87 -3.86 -10.27
N PRO A 64 1.88 -4.66 -9.81
CA PRO A 64 0.48 -4.27 -9.93
C PRO A 64 0.13 -3.03 -9.09
N LEU A 65 0.83 -2.79 -7.98
CA LEU A 65 0.67 -1.59 -7.15
C LEU A 65 1.08 -0.30 -7.87
N VAL A 66 2.12 -0.37 -8.70
CA VAL A 66 2.57 0.77 -9.51
C VAL A 66 1.62 0.99 -10.69
N GLN A 67 1.17 -0.08 -11.35
CA GLN A 67 0.23 0.01 -12.47
C GLN A 67 -1.14 0.55 -12.06
N HIS A 68 -1.62 0.22 -10.86
CA HIS A 68 -2.91 0.74 -10.36
C HIS A 68 -2.92 2.27 -10.18
N ARG A 69 -1.76 2.90 -9.97
CA ARG A 69 -1.63 4.36 -9.86
C ARG A 69 -1.67 5.08 -11.20
N ASN A 70 -1.40 4.36 -12.29
CA ASN A 70 -1.39 4.89 -13.65
C ASN A 70 -2.70 4.61 -14.40
N ASN A 71 -3.74 4.17 -13.69
CA ASN A 71 -5.09 4.23 -14.23
C ASN A 71 -5.47 5.72 -14.29
N ASP A 72 -5.06 6.38 -15.36
CA ASP A 72 -5.74 7.59 -15.82
C ASP A 72 -7.23 7.25 -15.78
N GLN A 73 -8.01 8.02 -15.01
CA GLN A 73 -9.46 7.90 -15.06
C GLN A 73 -9.86 8.12 -16.51
N SER A 74 -10.11 7.04 -17.24
CA SER A 74 -10.68 7.11 -18.58
C SER A 74 -11.95 7.93 -18.44
N GLN A 75 -11.98 9.09 -19.11
CA GLN A 75 -13.18 9.90 -19.15
C GLN A 75 -14.34 9.01 -19.61
N PRO A 76 -15.51 9.09 -18.96
CA PRO A 76 -16.68 8.35 -19.38
C PRO A 76 -16.94 8.60 -20.86
N ASP A 77 -17.29 7.55 -21.59
CA ASP A 77 -17.70 7.68 -22.98
C ASP A 77 -19.02 8.45 -23.09
N ALA A 78 -19.27 9.06 -24.26
CA ALA A 78 -20.43 9.94 -24.48
C ALA A 78 -21.76 9.25 -24.12
N VAL A 79 -21.91 7.96 -24.43
CA VAL A 79 -23.10 7.17 -24.12
C VAL A 79 -23.30 7.03 -22.61
N SER A 80 -22.23 6.86 -21.83
CA SER A 80 -22.32 6.81 -20.37
C SER A 80 -22.70 8.17 -19.78
N ILE A 81 -22.21 9.26 -20.36
CA ILE A 81 -22.57 10.63 -19.94
C ILE A 81 -24.05 10.89 -20.23
N GLU A 82 -24.53 10.58 -21.43
CA GLU A 82 -25.93 10.75 -21.82
C GLU A 82 -26.88 9.98 -20.91
N ASN A 83 -26.55 8.71 -20.62
CA ASN A 83 -27.33 7.91 -19.69
C ASN A 83 -27.34 8.52 -18.28
N TYR A 84 -26.19 9.01 -17.80
CA TYR A 84 -26.11 9.68 -16.50
C TYR A 84 -27.02 10.91 -16.46
N LEU A 85 -26.95 11.78 -17.47
CA LEU A 85 -27.79 12.99 -17.53
C LEU A 85 -29.27 12.65 -17.63
N THR A 86 -29.64 11.63 -18.40
CA THR A 86 -31.04 11.22 -18.61
C THR A 86 -31.67 10.63 -17.35
N TYR A 87 -30.92 9.84 -16.57
CA TYR A 87 -31.45 9.16 -15.38
C TYR A 87 -31.23 9.93 -14.07
N GLN A 88 -30.35 10.94 -14.06
CA GLN A 88 -30.07 11.74 -12.88
C GLN A 88 -31.14 12.80 -12.67
N THR A 89 -31.94 12.66 -11.62
CA THR A 89 -33.08 13.55 -11.32
C THR A 89 -32.72 14.86 -10.61
N ASN A 90 -31.44 15.04 -10.24
CA ASN A 90 -30.97 16.22 -9.51
C ASN A 90 -30.46 17.35 -10.41
N ILE A 91 -30.44 17.16 -11.73
CA ILE A 91 -30.02 18.16 -12.72
C ILE A 91 -31.27 18.48 -13.54
N SER A 92 -31.63 19.75 -13.62
CA SER A 92 -32.74 20.20 -14.47
C SER A 92 -32.23 20.62 -15.86
N ASP A 93 -33.12 20.61 -16.85
CA ASP A 93 -32.79 21.09 -18.20
C ASP A 93 -32.30 22.55 -18.19
N ALA A 94 -32.82 23.37 -17.27
CA ALA A 94 -32.38 24.75 -17.07
C ALA A 94 -30.94 24.84 -16.55
N ASP A 95 -30.51 23.90 -15.70
CA ASP A 95 -29.13 23.85 -15.20
C ASP A 95 -28.14 23.48 -16.32
N ILE A 96 -28.56 22.59 -17.23
CA ILE A 96 -27.76 22.21 -18.40
C ILE A 96 -27.68 23.39 -19.38
N ALA A 97 -28.80 24.04 -19.67
CA ALA A 97 -28.85 25.19 -20.56
C ALA A 97 -28.00 26.37 -20.04
N ALA A 98 -27.93 26.57 -18.73
CA ALA A 98 -27.12 27.62 -18.12
C ALA A 98 -25.59 27.39 -18.26
N LEU A 99 -25.17 26.16 -18.58
CA LEU A 99 -23.77 25.81 -18.81
C LEU A 99 -23.36 25.90 -20.29
N LEU A 100 -24.31 26.08 -21.21
CA LEU A 100 -24.02 26.25 -22.64
C LEU A 100 -23.54 27.67 -22.90
N ASP A 101 -22.44 27.80 -23.64
CA ASP A 101 -21.94 29.09 -24.10
C ASP A 101 -22.38 29.40 -25.55
N ALA A 102 -22.06 30.61 -26.01
CA ALA A 102 -22.44 31.05 -27.36
C ALA A 102 -21.78 30.23 -28.48
N GLU A 103 -20.60 29.64 -28.24
CA GLU A 103 -19.90 28.81 -29.21
C GLU A 103 -20.57 27.43 -29.32
N ASP A 104 -21.04 26.88 -28.20
CA ASP A 104 -21.78 25.62 -28.16
C ASP A 104 -23.12 25.73 -28.89
N LEU A 105 -23.84 26.84 -28.71
CA LEU A 105 -25.12 27.09 -29.40
C LEU A 105 -24.97 27.24 -30.92
N ASP A 106 -23.91 27.91 -31.39
CA ASP A 106 -23.62 28.08 -32.83
C ASP A 106 -23.35 26.73 -33.53
N LYS A 107 -22.68 25.81 -32.83
CA LYS A 107 -22.45 24.44 -33.31
C LYS A 107 -23.74 23.63 -33.40
N MET A 108 -24.67 23.82 -32.45
CA MET A 108 -25.98 23.14 -32.45
C MET A 108 -26.90 23.66 -33.56
N ASP A 109 -26.93 24.98 -33.79
CA ASP A 109 -27.74 25.62 -34.84
C ASP A 109 -27.40 25.07 -36.24
N SER A 110 -26.12 24.78 -36.48
CA SER A 110 -25.65 24.18 -37.73
C SER A 110 -26.15 22.75 -37.97
N GLU A 111 -26.51 22.01 -36.92
CA GLU A 111 -26.97 20.61 -37.02
C GLU A 111 -28.51 20.49 -37.06
N ILE A 112 -29.22 21.48 -36.51
CA ILE A 112 -30.68 21.48 -36.42
C ILE A 112 -31.27 22.52 -37.38
N SER A 113 -31.67 22.08 -38.58
CA SER A 113 -32.43 22.94 -39.52
C SER A 113 -33.88 23.11 -39.04
N ILE A 114 -34.11 24.00 -38.06
CA ILE A 114 -35.46 24.38 -37.63
C ILE A 114 -36.02 25.45 -38.58
N ASP A 115 -37.26 25.26 -39.04
CA ASP A 115 -37.97 26.25 -39.86
C ASP A 115 -38.55 27.38 -38.99
N ASP A 116 -38.43 28.63 -39.47
CA ASP A 116 -38.91 29.83 -38.76
C ASP A 116 -40.38 29.73 -38.35
N LYS A 117 -41.22 29.04 -39.15
CA LYS A 117 -42.64 28.84 -38.85
C LYS A 117 -42.86 27.93 -37.64
N SER A 118 -42.01 26.91 -37.48
CA SER A 118 -42.06 26.03 -36.31
C SER A 118 -41.63 26.76 -35.04
N ILE A 119 -40.68 27.68 -35.15
CA ILE A 119 -40.30 28.56 -34.04
C ILE A 119 -41.46 29.49 -33.69
N GLU A 120 -42.07 30.16 -34.67
CA GLU A 120 -43.22 31.03 -34.47
C GLU A 120 -44.38 30.29 -33.79
N GLU A 121 -44.70 29.06 -34.22
CA GLU A 121 -45.76 28.25 -33.65
C GLU A 121 -45.49 27.89 -32.17
N VAL A 122 -44.27 27.46 -31.83
CA VAL A 122 -43.91 27.13 -30.44
C VAL A 122 -43.96 28.37 -29.56
N LEU A 123 -43.37 29.48 -30.01
CA LEU A 123 -43.30 30.72 -29.23
C LEU A 123 -44.67 31.39 -29.05
N THR A 124 -45.56 31.31 -30.04
CA THR A 124 -46.93 31.81 -29.93
C THR A 124 -47.86 30.89 -29.15
N SER A 125 -47.51 29.60 -29.03
CA SER A 125 -48.26 28.63 -28.22
C SER A 125 -47.97 28.72 -26.72
N ASP A 126 -46.80 29.24 -26.32
CA ASP A 126 -46.45 29.43 -24.92
C ASP A 126 -47.02 30.76 -24.40
N SER A 127 -48.00 30.65 -23.51
CA SER A 127 -48.64 31.79 -22.84
C SER A 127 -47.70 32.66 -22.01
N ASN A 128 -46.47 32.21 -21.74
CA ASN A 128 -45.49 32.94 -20.95
C ASN A 128 -44.38 33.59 -21.80
N PHE A 129 -44.44 33.50 -23.14
CA PHE A 129 -43.39 34.03 -24.00
C PHE A 129 -43.15 35.54 -23.80
N GLU A 130 -44.20 36.32 -23.53
CA GLU A 130 -44.07 37.76 -23.23
C GLU A 130 -43.18 38.03 -22.00
N ASN A 131 -43.12 37.09 -21.03
CA ASN A 131 -42.29 37.23 -19.84
C ASN A 131 -40.78 36.96 -20.09
N LEU A 132 -40.40 36.51 -21.30
CA LEU A 132 -39.02 36.22 -21.68
C LEU A 132 -38.33 37.39 -22.43
N ILE A 133 -39.10 38.42 -22.79
CA ILE A 133 -38.62 39.60 -23.56
C ILE A 133 -38.49 40.85 -22.69
N ASP A 134 -39.06 40.84 -21.48
CA ASP A 134 -38.86 41.87 -20.43
C ASP A 134 -37.55 41.66 -19.66
#